data_AF-A0A924A9J8-F1
#
_entry.id   AF-A0A924A9J8-F1
#
_cell.length_a   1.000
_cell.length_b   1.000
_cell.length_c   1.000
_cell.angle_alpha   90.00
_cell.angle_beta   90.00
_cell.angle_gamma   90.00
#
_symmetry.space_group_name_H-M   'P 1'
#
loop_
_entity.id
_entity.type
_entity.pdbx_description
1 polymer ?
#
loop_
_entity_poly.entity_id
_entity_poly.type
_entity_poly.pdbx_seq_one_letter_code
_entity_poly.pdbx_strand_id
1 'polypeptide(L)' 'MDFTYDELKTVLSGLGYQETNKGKTSGSRVAFINVESTHIIRIHKPHPKNIIKAYALQYIIDELKQQGLL' A
#
# COMPACT_ATOMS: atom_id res chain seq x y z
N MET A 1 -17.15 2.01 6.79
CA MET A 1 -16.49 2.81 5.74
C MET A 1 -15.54 1.88 5.05
N ASP A 2 -15.80 1.59 3.77
CA ASP A 2 -14.95 0.69 3.00
C ASP A 2 -13.86 1.54 2.34
N PHE A 3 -12.60 1.23 2.60
CA PHE A 3 -11.47 1.89 1.95
C PHE A 3 -10.94 0.99 0.83
N THR A 4 -10.97 1.51 -0.39
CA THR A 4 -10.62 0.75 -1.59
C THR A 4 -9.11 0.75 -1.85
N TYR A 5 -8.65 -0.21 -2.64
CA TYR A 5 -7.26 -0.23 -3.10
C TYR A 5 -6.90 1.01 -3.94
N ASP A 6 -7.84 1.54 -4.72
CA ASP A 6 -7.62 2.73 -5.56
C ASP A 6 -7.48 4.00 -4.71
N GLU A 7 -8.27 4.14 -3.64
CA GLU A 7 -8.09 5.23 -2.67
C GLU A 7 -6.74 5.11 -1.96
N LEU A 8 -6.35 3.89 -1.55
CA LEU A 8 -5.04 3.66 -0.96
C LEU A 8 -3.91 4.07 -1.90
N LYS A 9 -3.99 3.68 -3.17
CA LYS A 9 -3.00 4.02 -4.19
C LYS A 9 -2.89 5.53 -4.37
N THR A 10 -4.01 6.23 -4.39
CA THR A 10 -4.05 7.70 -4.48
C THR A 10 -3.33 8.34 -3.29
N VAL A 11 -3.65 7.92 -2.06
CA VAL A 11 -3.02 8.44 -0.84
C VAL A 11 -1.52 8.17 -0.84
N LEU A 12 -1.10 6.92 -1.07
CA LEU A 12 0.32 6.56 -1.05
C LEU A 12 1.11 7.27 -2.16
N SER A 13 0.52 7.45 -3.34
CA SER A 13 1.14 8.23 -4.42
C SER A 13 1.36 9.69 -4.04
N GLY A 14 0.41 10.31 -3.31
CA GLY A 14 0.56 11.67 -2.78
C GLY A 14 1.68 11.79 -1.74
N LEU A 15 1.99 10.68 -1.04
CA LEU A 15 3.08 10.58 -0.06
C LEU A 15 4.41 10.13 -0.67
N GLY A 16 4.55 10.16 -2.01
CA GLY A 16 5.80 9.83 -2.71
C GLY A 16 6.06 8.34 -2.90
N TYR A 17 5.08 7.46 -2.65
CA TYR A 17 5.19 6.03 -2.92
C TYR A 17 4.77 5.66 -4.34
N GLN A 18 5.52 4.76 -4.97
CA GLN A 18 5.21 4.17 -6.27
C GLN A 18 4.89 2.68 -6.16
N GLU A 19 3.78 2.28 -6.77
CA GLU A 19 3.40 0.86 -6.87
C GLU A 19 4.39 0.10 -7.77
N THR A 20 4.92 -1.02 -7.30
CA THR A 20 5.72 -1.96 -8.09
C THR A 20 5.14 -3.37 -8.02
N ASN A 21 4.96 -3.96 -9.20
CA ASN A 21 4.52 -5.34 -9.38
C ASN A 21 5.73 -6.20 -9.79
N LYS A 22 6.75 -6.30 -8.93
CA LYS A 22 7.88 -7.23 -9.18
C LYS A 22 7.43 -8.67 -8.92
N GLY A 23 6.84 -9.31 -9.93
CA GLY A 23 6.58 -10.75 -9.89
C GLY A 23 6.00 -11.31 -11.19
N LYS A 24 6.78 -12.15 -11.88
CA LYS A 24 6.33 -13.09 -12.93
C LYS A 24 5.53 -14.28 -12.36
N THR A 25 5.05 -14.17 -11.13
CA THR A 25 4.30 -15.22 -10.43
C THR A 25 2.94 -14.67 -10.05
N SER A 26 1.91 -15.50 -10.18
CA SER A 26 0.47 -15.20 -10.04
C SER A 26 0.03 -14.77 -8.62
N GLY A 27 0.84 -13.99 -7.90
CA GLY A 27 0.62 -13.59 -6.53
C GLY A 27 0.02 -12.19 -6.45
N SER A 28 -1.07 -12.04 -5.69
CA SER A 28 -1.69 -10.75 -5.35
C SER A 28 -0.80 -9.84 -4.49
N ARG A 29 0.51 -10.06 -4.38
CA ARG A 29 1.41 -9.24 -3.57
C ARG A 29 1.84 -8.02 -4.35
N VAL A 30 1.70 -6.85 -3.74
CA VAL A 30 2.14 -5.58 -4.30
C VAL A 30 3.03 -4.85 -3.29
N ALA A 31 4.02 -4.13 -3.81
CA ALA A 31 4.88 -3.28 -3.02
C ALA A 31 4.69 -1.82 -3.43
N PHE A 32 4.73 -0.93 -2.45
CA PHE A 32 4.77 0.51 -2.62
C PHE A 32 6.13 0.98 -2.12
N ILE A 33 6.90 1.67 -2.97
CA ILE A 33 8.26 2.13 -2.65
C ILE A 33 8.26 3.65 -2.62
N ASN A 34 8.64 4.25 -1.49
CA ASN A 34 8.86 5.69 -1.40
C ASN A 34 10.13 6.06 -2.19
N VAL A 35 10.02 7.05 -3.09
CA VAL A 35 11.12 7.41 -3.99
C VAL A 35 12.28 8.12 -3.29
N GLU A 36 12.03 8.79 -2.16
CA GLU A 36 13.04 9.55 -1.42
C GLU A 36 13.67 8.71 -0.31
N SER A 37 12.85 8.10 0.56
CA SER A 37 13.33 7.34 1.71
C SER A 37 13.68 5.89 1.37
N THR A 38 13.34 5.42 0.18
CA THR A 38 13.44 4.01 -0.25
C THR A 38 12.61 3.02 0.59
N HIS A 39 11.77 3.54 1.48
CA HIS A 39 10.90 2.75 2.36
C HIS A 39 9.90 1.93 1.54
N ILE A 40 9.60 0.70 2.00
CA ILE A 40 8.79 -0.26 1.24
C ILE A 40 7.62 -0.78 2.08
N ILE A 41 6.41 -0.46 1.66
CA ILE A 41 5.18 -1.03 2.21
C ILE A 41 4.74 -2.21 1.32
N ARG A 42 4.52 -3.39 1.90
CA ARG A 42 4.07 -4.58 1.16
C ARG A 42 2.70 -5.03 1.62
N ILE A 43 1.76 -5.15 0.69
CA ILE A 43 0.40 -5.62 0.97
C ILE A 43 -0.07 -6.66 -0.04
N HIS A 44 -1.14 -7.37 0.33
CA HIS A 44 -1.88 -8.22 -0.58
C HIS A 44 -3.02 -7.40 -1.20
N LYS A 45 -3.08 -7.37 -2.53
CA LYS A 45 -4.20 -6.80 -3.30
C LYS A 45 -5.50 -7.45 -2.83
N PRO A 46 -6.52 -6.66 -2.50
CA PRO A 46 -7.81 -7.19 -2.11
C PRO A 46 -8.50 -7.84 -3.31
N HIS A 47 -8.93 -9.09 -3.16
CA HIS A 47 -9.73 -9.80 -4.15
C HIS A 47 -10.95 -10.46 -3.48
N PRO A 48 -12.14 -10.48 -4.12
CA PRO A 48 -12.55 -9.80 -5.37
C PRO A 48 -13.15 -8.40 -5.15
N LYS A 49 -13.44 -8.00 -3.92
CA LYS A 49 -14.24 -6.80 -3.61
C LYS A 49 -13.47 -5.47 -3.67
N ASN A 50 -12.17 -5.49 -3.97
CA ASN A 50 -11.27 -4.32 -3.97
C ASN A 50 -11.15 -3.53 -2.64
N ILE A 51 -11.75 -4.02 -1.54
CA ILE A 51 -11.73 -3.38 -0.22
C ILE A 51 -10.50 -3.83 0.58
N ILE A 52 -9.73 -2.87 1.09
CA ILE A 52 -8.59 -3.13 1.97
C ILE A 52 -9.10 -3.66 3.31
N LYS A 53 -8.55 -4.80 3.72
CA LYS A 53 -8.87 -5.37 5.04
C LYS A 53 -8.32 -4.47 6.14
N ALA A 54 -9.06 -4.33 7.24
CA ALA A 54 -8.70 -3.43 8.35
C ALA A 54 -7.27 -3.64 8.87
N TYR A 55 -6.80 -4.89 8.98
CA TYR A 55 -5.43 -5.18 9.42
C TYR A 55 -4.37 -4.62 8.47
N ALA A 56 -4.64 -4.61 7.16
CA ALA A 56 -3.70 -4.09 6.18
C ALA A 56 -3.67 -2.57 6.24
N LEU A 57 -4.83 -1.95 6.45
CA LEU A 57 -4.93 -0.50 6.67
C LEU A 57 -4.19 -0.09 7.95
N GLN A 58 -4.37 -0.82 9.06
CA GLN A 58 -3.66 -0.54 10.31
C GLN A 58 -2.14 -0.65 10.13
N TYR A 59 -1.66 -1.72 9.47
CA TYR A 59 -0.25 -1.86 9.12
C TYR A 59 0.26 -0.65 8.32
N ILE A 60 -0.45 -0.23 7.27
CA ILE A 60 -0.05 0.94 6.48
C ILE A 60 0.01 2.21 7.33
N ILE A 61 -0.97 2.44 8.21
CA ILE A 61 -1.01 3.60 9.11
C ILE A 61 0.23 3.60 10.03
N ASP A 62 0.58 2.45 10.59
CA ASP A 62 1.73 2.33 11.50
C ASP A 62 3.05 2.57 10.77
N GLU A 63 3.18 2.11 9.53
CA GLU A 63 4.34 2.39 8.68
C GLU A 63 4.45 3.89 8.36
N LEU A 64 3.34 4.55 8.01
CA LEU A 64 3.34 5.98 7.70
C LEU A 64 3.71 6.84 8.91
N LYS A 65 3.23 6.50 10.10
CA LYS A 65 3.62 7.17 11.36
C LYS A 65 5.10 7.00 11.66
N GLN A 66 5.66 5.81 11.47
CA GLN A 66 7.08 5.55 11.64
C GLN A 66 7.95 6.37 10.67
N GLN A 67 7.43 6.65 9.47
CA GLN A 67 8.10 7.51 8.49
C GLN A 67 7.84 9.01 8.71
N GLY A 68 7.04 9.40 9.72
CA GLY A 68 6.69 10.80 9.96
C GLY A 68 5.79 11.43 8.89
N LEU A 69 5.06 10.59 8.14
CA LEU A 69 4.15 11.01 7.06
C LEU A 69 2.69 11.13 7.51
N LEU A 70 2.41 10.75 8.76
CA LEU A 70 1.14 10.85 9.46
C LEU A 70 1.38 11.12 10.94
#